data_AF-A0A7C6SVK4-F1
#
_entry.id   AF-A0A7C6SVK4-F1
#
_cell.length_a   1.000
_cell.length_b   1.000
_cell.length_c   1.000
_cell.angle_alpha   90.00
_cell.angle_beta   90.00
_cell.angle_gamma   90.00
#
_symmetry.space_group_name_H-M   'P 1'
#
loop_
_entity.id
_entity.type
_entity.pdbx_description
1 polymer ?
#
loop_
_entity_poly.entity_id
_entity_poly.type
_entity_poly.pdbx_seq_one_letter_code
_entity_poly.pdbx_strand_id
1 'polypeptide(L)'
;MNKGKRFKVRHLLFVVFIIYFTSTFVVQQFRIADFKRQEAQLKQQMEKAMEEREDLKKEISLLHTDEYIERVARDELGLVKPGEYLYKGVSSPKE
;
A
#
# COMPACT_ATOMS: atom_id res chain seq x y z
N MET A 1 -37.65 -45.31 -39.70
CA MET A 1 -37.29 -43.88 -39.77
C MET A 1 -37.74 -43.16 -38.49
N ASN A 2 -36.93 -43.17 -37.42
CA ASN A 2 -37.31 -42.62 -36.10
C ASN A 2 -36.96 -41.12 -35.99
N LYS A 3 -37.74 -40.27 -36.67
CA LYS A 3 -37.54 -38.81 -36.64
C LYS A 3 -37.68 -38.23 -35.22
N GLY A 4 -38.51 -38.83 -34.36
CA GLY A 4 -38.74 -38.40 -32.98
C GLY A 4 -37.56 -38.62 -32.01
N LYS A 5 -36.75 -39.68 -32.20
CA LYS A 5 -35.56 -39.91 -31.34
C LYS A 5 -34.45 -38.89 -31.59
N ARG A 6 -34.25 -38.49 -32.85
CA ARG A 6 -33.24 -37.49 -33.25
C ARG A 6 -33.54 -36.09 -32.69
N PHE A 7 -34.82 -35.73 -32.62
CA PHE A 7 -35.25 -34.44 -32.07
C PHE A 7 -35.02 -34.34 -30.55
N LYS A 8 -35.26 -35.44 -29.81
CA LYS A 8 -35.00 -35.54 -28.37
C LYS A 8 -33.51 -35.45 -28.04
N VAL A 9 -32.65 -36.12 -28.82
CA VAL A 9 -31.19 -36.01 -28.65
C VAL A 9 -30.70 -34.60 -28.95
N ARG A 10 -31.22 -33.95 -29.99
CA ARG A 10 -30.86 -32.55 -30.30
C ARG A 10 -31.26 -31.58 -29.18
N HIS A 11 -32.45 -31.76 -28.60
CA HIS A 11 -32.88 -30.95 -27.45
C HIS A 11 -32.02 -31.20 -26.21
N LEU A 12 -31.66 -32.45 -25.94
CA LEU A 12 -30.77 -32.80 -24.83
C LEU A 12 -29.40 -32.13 -24.97
N LEU A 13 -28.79 -32.19 -26.17
CA LEU A 13 -27.53 -31.52 -26.45
C LEU A 13 -27.62 -30.00 -26.29
N PHE A 14 -28.75 -29.41 -26.70
CA PHE A 14 -28.97 -27.97 -26.54
C PHE A 14 -29.09 -27.55 -25.07
N VAL A 15 -29.78 -28.35 -24.24
CA VAL A 15 -29.87 -28.11 -22.79
C VAL A 15 -28.49 -28.21 -22.14
N VAL A 16 -27.68 -29.22 -22.48
CA VAL A 16 -26.31 -29.35 -21.96
C VAL A 16 -25.44 -28.16 -22.38
N PHE A 17 -25.57 -27.71 -23.63
CA PHE A 17 -24.86 -26.53 -24.12
C PHE A 17 -25.23 -25.27 -23.33
N ILE A 18 -26.53 -25.05 -23.08
CA ILE A 18 -26.99 -23.93 -22.25
C ILE A 18 -26.41 -24.03 -20.85
N ILE A 19 -26.51 -25.19 -20.19
CA ILE A 19 -26.00 -25.39 -18.83
C ILE A 19 -24.52 -25.02 -18.76
N TYR A 20 -23.70 -25.52 -19.70
CA TYR A 20 -22.27 -25.22 -19.79
C TYR A 20 -22.00 -23.71 -19.96
N PHE A 21 -22.76 -23.03 -20.81
CA PHE A 21 -22.63 -21.59 -21.00
C PHE A 21 -23.01 -20.82 -19.74
N THR A 22 -24.16 -21.14 -19.12
CA THR A 22 -24.57 -20.49 -17.87
C THR A 22 -23.59 -20.72 -16.73
N SER A 23 -23.07 -21.94 -16.56
CA SER A 23 -22.09 -22.22 -15.50
C SER A 23 -20.80 -21.43 -15.71
N THR A 24 -20.33 -21.37 -16.95
CA THR A 24 -19.13 -20.58 -17.31
C THR A 24 -19.35 -19.09 -17.07
N PHE A 25 -20.52 -18.57 -17.45
CA PHE A 25 -20.86 -17.16 -17.28
C PHE A 25 -20.93 -16.78 -15.79
N VAL A 26 -21.56 -17.60 -14.96
CA VAL A 26 -21.64 -17.38 -13.50
C VAL A 26 -20.25 -17.34 -12.86
N VAL A 27 -19.38 -18.30 -13.19
CA VAL A 27 -18.01 -18.33 -12.66
C VAL A 27 -17.20 -17.11 -13.11
N GLN A 28 -17.36 -16.67 -14.35
CA GLN A 28 -16.69 -15.47 -14.85
C GLN A 28 -17.15 -14.21 -14.12
N GLN A 29 -18.44 -14.09 -13.78
CA GLN A 29 -18.94 -12.92 -13.05
C GLN A 29 -18.33 -12.80 -11.65
N PHE A 30 -18.17 -13.91 -10.93
CA PHE A 30 -17.47 -13.90 -9.64
C PHE A 30 -16.01 -13.47 -9.77
N ARG A 31 -15.29 -13.99 -10.77
CA ARG A 31 -13.89 -13.60 -11.03
C ARG A 31 -13.75 -12.11 -11.32
N ILE A 32 -14.66 -11.53 -12.11
CA ILE A 32 -14.65 -10.09 -12.40
C ILE A 32 -14.85 -9.27 -11.12
N ALA A 33 -15.76 -9.69 -10.25
CA ALA A 33 -15.98 -9.03 -8.96
C ALA A 33 -14.73 -9.11 -8.06
N ASP A 34 -14.08 -10.27 -8.01
CA ASP A 34 -12.85 -10.47 -7.24
C ASP A 34 -11.68 -9.66 -7.79
N PHE A 35 -11.54 -9.57 -9.12
CA PHE A 35 -10.51 -8.73 -9.73
C PHE A 35 -10.73 -7.25 -9.46
N LYS A 36 -11.97 -6.76 -9.52
CA LYS A 36 -12.29 -5.37 -9.14
C LYS A 36 -11.96 -5.08 -7.68
N ARG A 37 -12.21 -6.03 -6.77
CA ARG A 37 -11.85 -5.90 -5.36
C ARG A 37 -10.34 -5.85 -5.17
N GLN A 38 -9.60 -6.74 -5.83
CA GLN A 38 -8.14 -6.75 -5.78
C GLN A 38 -7.56 -5.45 -6.34
N GLU A 39 -8.08 -4.95 -7.46
CA GLU A 39 -7.67 -3.67 -8.05
C GLU A 39 -7.88 -2.50 -7.07
N ALA A 40 -9.05 -2.43 -6.43
CA ALA A 40 -9.34 -1.40 -5.44
C ALA A 40 -8.41 -1.48 -4.22
N GLN A 41 -8.15 -2.69 -3.71
CA GLN A 41 -7.23 -2.90 -2.60
C GLN A 41 -5.80 -2.52 -2.96
N LEU A 42 -5.34 -2.89 -4.14
CA LEU A 42 -3.98 -2.60 -4.60
C LEU A 42 -3.80 -1.09 -4.82
N LYS A 43 -4.81 -0.42 -5.38
CA LYS A 43 -4.82 1.04 -5.52
C LYS A 43 -4.75 1.75 -4.17
N GLN A 44 -5.51 1.28 -3.18
CA GLN A 44 -5.46 1.83 -1.82
C GLN A 44 -4.09 1.62 -1.16
N GLN A 45 -3.46 0.46 -1.37
CA GLN A 45 -2.10 0.22 -0.87
C GLN A 45 -1.07 1.14 -1.53
N MET A 46 -1.18 1.36 -2.85
CA MET A 46 -0.32 2.30 -3.55
C MET A 46 -0.48 3.73 -3.04
N GLU A 47 -1.71 4.17 -2.81
CA GLU A 47 -1.99 5.52 -2.29
C GLU A 47 -1.37 5.72 -0.90
N LYS A 48 -1.56 4.75 0.01
CA LYS A 48 -0.93 4.77 1.34
C LYS A 48 0.59 4.78 1.26
N ALA A 49 1.18 3.95 0.41
CA ALA A 49 2.63 3.89 0.24
C ALA A 49 3.19 5.19 -0.36
N MET A 50 2.43 5.86 -1.24
CA MET A 50 2.81 7.18 -1.76
C MET A 50 2.75 8.25 -0.69
N GLU A 51 1.70 8.26 0.13
CA GLU A 51 1.57 9.19 1.26
C GLU A 51 2.72 9.01 2.25
N GLU A 52 2.99 7.78 2.67
CA GLU A 52 4.12 7.44 3.56
C GLU A 52 5.46 7.88 2.95
N ARG A 53 5.66 7.66 1.65
CA ARG A 53 6.86 8.12 0.96
C ARG A 53 7.01 9.64 1.00
N GLU A 54 5.94 10.39 0.77
CA GLU A 54 5.99 11.84 0.79
C GLU A 54 6.23 12.38 2.21
N ASP A 55 5.66 11.74 3.22
CA ASP A 55 5.92 12.13 4.62
C ASP A 55 7.36 11.82 5.05
N LEU A 56 7.89 10.65 4.68
CA LEU A 56 9.30 10.32 4.90
C LEU A 56 10.24 11.29 4.18
N LYS A 57 9.90 11.73 2.96
CA LYS A 57 10.70 12.76 2.27
C LYS A 57 10.68 14.09 3.00
N LYS A 58 9.53 14.52 3.55
CA LYS A 58 9.45 15.73 4.37
C LYS A 58 10.31 15.59 5.62
N GLU A 59 10.24 14.45 6.31
CA GLU A 59 11.06 14.19 7.48
C GLU A 59 12.55 14.25 7.13
N ILE A 60 12.99 13.55 6.08
CA ILE A 60 14.37 13.63 5.58
C ILE A 60 14.77 15.08 5.27
N SER A 61 13.90 15.85 4.61
CA SER A 61 14.21 17.25 4.31
C SER A 61 14.39 18.10 5.57
N LEU A 62 13.62 17.84 6.63
CA LEU A 62 13.76 18.52 7.92
C LEU A 62 15.07 18.12 8.62
N LEU A 63 15.46 16.84 8.56
CA LEU A 63 16.74 16.34 9.09
C LEU A 63 17.96 16.97 8.40
N HIS A 64 17.83 17.38 7.14
CA HIS A 64 18.90 18.03 6.38
C HIS A 64 18.93 19.56 6.51
N THR A 65 18.09 20.16 7.38
CA THR A 65 18.15 21.60 7.63
C THR A 65 19.32 21.94 8.57
N ASP A 66 19.93 23.11 8.34
CA ASP A 66 21.02 23.62 9.19
C ASP A 66 20.62 23.70 10.66
N GLU A 67 19.34 23.94 10.97
CA GLU A 67 18.82 23.99 12.35
C GLU A 67 18.82 22.61 13.02
N TYR A 68 18.41 21.55 12.29
CA TYR A 68 18.46 20.19 12.82
C TYR A 68 19.91 19.72 12.99
N ILE A 69 20.77 20.00 12.02
CA ILE A 69 22.21 19.69 12.08
C ILE A 69 22.87 20.44 13.25
N GLU A 70 22.55 21.72 13.44
CA GLU A 70 23.02 22.53 14.56
C GLU A 70 22.56 21.95 15.90
N ARG A 71 21.29 21.52 16.00
CA ARG A 71 20.74 20.91 17.21
C ARG A 71 21.47 19.62 17.55
N VAL A 72 21.62 18.69 16.60
CA VAL A 72 22.36 17.44 16.82
C VAL A 72 23.83 17.72 17.16
N ALA A 73 24.46 18.69 16.50
CA ALA A 73 25.83 19.10 16.80
C ALA A 73 25.98 19.68 18.22
N ARG A 74 24.99 20.41 18.72
CA ARG A 74 24.96 20.93 20.09
C ARG A 74 24.69 19.82 21.11
N ASP A 75 23.71 18.96 20.86
CA ASP A 75 23.21 17.96 21.81
C ASP A 75 24.15 16.75 21.91
N GLU A 76 24.57 16.19 20.78
CA GLU A 76 25.39 14.97 20.72
C GLU A 76 26.89 15.27 20.75
N LEU A 77 27.32 16.36 20.10
CA LEU A 77 28.75 16.70 19.97
C LEU A 77 29.19 17.85 20.90
N GLY A 78 28.26 18.51 21.59
CA GLY A 78 28.57 19.64 22.47
C GLY A 78 29.17 20.85 21.75
N LEU A 79 28.98 20.94 20.42
CA LEU A 79 29.53 22.00 19.59
C LEU A 79 28.75 23.31 19.79
N VAL A 80 29.44 24.44 19.68
CA VAL A 80 28.87 25.78 19.80
C VAL A 80 29.33 26.63 18.62
N LYS A 81 28.57 27.67 18.25
CA LYS A 81 28.97 28.55 17.13
C LYS A 81 30.23 29.33 17.48
N PRO A 82 31.05 29.73 16.49
CA PRO A 82 32.17 30.63 16.73
C PRO A 82 31.70 31.92 17.45
N GLY A 83 32.20 32.15 18.66
CA GLY A 83 31.81 33.29 19.51
C GLY A 83 30.88 32.94 20.68
N GLU A 84 30.39 31.70 20.80
CA GLU A 84 29.61 31.22 21.93
C GLU A 84 30.49 30.42 22.92
N TYR A 85 30.17 30.47 24.23
CA TYR A 85 30.89 29.75 25.28
C TYR A 85 29.98 28.71 25.96
N LEU A 86 30.45 27.47 26.07
CA LEU A 86 29.73 26.38 26.75
C LEU A 86 29.92 26.50 28.27
N TYR A 87 28.87 26.84 29.01
CA TYR A 87 28.91 26.89 30.47
C TYR A 87 28.49 25.53 31.07
N LYS A 88 29.46 24.63 31.31
CA LYS A 88 29.20 23.43 32.12
C LYS A 88 29.16 23.87 33.58
N GLY A 89 27.96 23.90 34.17
CA GLY A 89 27.78 24.14 35.59
C GLY A 89 28.61 23.12 36.37
N VAL A 90 29.72 23.56 36.96
CA VAL A 90 30.40 22.78 38.00
C VAL A 90 29.41 22.76 39.15
N SER A 91 28.67 21.65 39.30
CA SER A 91 27.93 21.37 40.51
C SER A 91 28.91 21.52 41.66
N SER A 92 28.77 22.61 42.41
CA SER A 92 29.60 22.89 43.57
C SER A 92 29.62 21.66 44.47
N PRO A 93 30.79 21.24 45.00
CA PRO A 93 30.82 20.27 46.07
C PRO A 93 29.93 20.81 47.18
N LYS A 94 28.85 20.11 47.50
CA LYS A 94 28.14 20.32 48.76
C LYS A 94 29.11 19.90 49.85
N GLU A 95 29.77 20.86 50.47
CA GLU A 95 30.26 20.75 51.85
C GLU A 95 29.09 20.87 52.81
#